data_AF-A0AAU9W6C8-F1
#
_entry.id   AF-A0AAU9W6C8-F1
#
_cell.length_a   1.000
_cell.length_b   1.000
_cell.length_c   1.000
_cell.angle_alpha   90.00
_cell.angle_beta   90.00
_cell.angle_gamma   90.00
#
_symmetry.space_group_name_H-M   'P 1'
#
loop_
_entity.id
_entity.type
_entity.pdbx_description
1 polymer ?
#
loop_
_entity_poly.entity_id
_entity_poly.type
_entity_poly.pdbx_seq_one_letter_code
_entity_poly.pdbx_strand_id
1 'polypeptide(L)'
;EVNITSAKTVVHGKIPYVPMPAPFPVDEPDACKGQGLDCPLLAGKTYTFKTHLPIKSMYPAIQVVVKWELHDQDDKVVYCWQIPARIVN
;
A
#
# COMPACT_ATOMS: atom_id res chain seq x y z
N GLU A 1 -17.77 2.12 17.89
CA GLU A 1 -17.43 0.99 17.00
C GLU A 1 -16.99 1.58 15.67
N VAL A 2 -15.74 1.41 15.27
CA VAL A 2 -15.27 1.92 13.97
C VAL A 2 -15.35 0.76 12.99
N ASN A 3 -16.34 0.81 12.10
CA ASN A 3 -16.46 -0.12 10.99
C ASN A 3 -15.83 0.56 9.77
N ILE A 4 -14.75 -0.02 9.24
CA ILE A 4 -14.10 0.51 8.03
C ILE A 4 -14.95 0.08 6.84
N THR A 5 -15.65 1.01 6.20
CA THR A 5 -16.56 0.71 5.10
C THR A 5 -15.88 0.77 3.74
N SER A 6 -14.77 1.49 3.65
CA SER A 6 -13.92 1.59 2.46
C SER A 6 -12.46 1.53 2.89
N ALA A 7 -11.62 0.90 2.07
CA ALA A 7 -10.22 0.72 2.35
C ALA A 7 -9.41 0.99 1.07
N LYS A 8 -8.58 2.03 1.09
CA LYS A 8 -7.77 2.47 -0.05
C LYS A 8 -6.29 2.25 0.21
N THR A 9 -5.64 1.55 -0.70
CA THR A 9 -4.20 1.31 -0.69
C THR A 9 -3.45 2.49 -1.32
N VAL A 10 -2.41 2.97 -0.64
CA VAL A 10 -1.48 3.98 -1.14
C VAL A 10 -0.04 3.49 -0.94
N VAL A 11 0.78 3.54 -2.00
CA VAL A 11 2.16 3.06 -1.97
C VAL A 11 3.12 4.15 -2.41
N HIS A 12 4.15 4.36 -1.62
CA HIS A 12 5.21 5.32 -1.88
C HIS A 12 6.59 4.65 -1.81
N GLY A 13 7.52 5.03 -2.67
CA GLY A 13 8.92 4.65 -2.57
C GLY A 13 9.76 5.80 -2.04
N LYS A 14 10.44 5.57 -0.91
CA LYS A 14 11.47 6.47 -0.40
C LYS A 14 12.80 6.08 -1.02
N ILE A 15 13.32 6.93 -1.90
CA ILE A 15 14.58 6.72 -2.60
C ILE A 15 15.66 7.54 -1.89
N PRO A 16 16.83 6.96 -1.58
CA PRO A 16 17.96 7.73 -1.07
C PRO A 16 18.23 8.92 -2.00
N TYR A 17 18.53 10.10 -1.42
CA TYR A 17 18.83 11.34 -2.14
C TYR A 17 17.64 12.03 -2.85
N VAL A 18 16.44 11.44 -2.83
CA VAL A 18 15.21 12.11 -3.29
C VAL A 18 14.44 12.63 -2.07
N PRO A 19 14.16 13.94 -1.97
CA PRO A 19 13.55 14.53 -0.78
C PRO A 19 12.08 14.14 -0.58
N MET A 20 11.35 13.84 -1.66
CA MET A 20 9.93 13.50 -1.62
C MET A 20 9.71 12.03 -2.02
N PRO A 21 8.89 11.26 -1.27
CA PRO A 21 8.54 9.91 -1.66
C PRO A 21 7.85 9.89 -3.04
N ALA A 22 8.30 9.00 -3.92
CA ALA A 22 7.70 8.83 -5.24
C ALA A 22 6.46 7.94 -5.14
N PRO A 23 5.33 8.27 -5.78
CA PRO A 23 4.18 7.38 -5.83
C PRO A 23 4.55 6.11 -6.61
N PHE A 24 4.19 4.95 -6.05
CA PHE A 24 4.27 3.68 -6.75
C PHE A 24 2.89 3.31 -7.30
N PRO A 25 2.77 2.93 -8.58
CA PRO A 25 1.50 2.57 -9.16
C PRO A 25 0.97 1.27 -8.55
N VAL A 26 -0.32 1.28 -8.27
CA VAL A 26 -1.08 0.11 -7.80
C VAL A 26 -2.22 -0.08 -8.80
N ASP A 27 -2.38 -1.30 -9.31
CA ASP A 27 -3.37 -1.57 -10.37
C ASP A 27 -4.81 -1.48 -9.83
N GLU A 28 -5.02 -1.91 -8.59
CA GLU A 28 -6.30 -1.78 -7.88
C GLU A 28 -6.05 -1.12 -6.51
N PRO A 29 -6.35 0.17 -6.34
CA PRO A 29 -6.19 0.86 -5.06
C PRO A 29 -7.30 0.51 -4.07
N ASP A 30 -8.45 -0.02 -4.49
CA ASP A 30 -9.54 -0.41 -3.59
C ASP A 30 -9.25 -1.78 -2.95
N ALA A 31 -8.78 -1.78 -1.71
CA ALA A 31 -8.45 -2.99 -0.99
C ALA A 31 -9.68 -3.85 -0.69
N CYS A 32 -10.88 -3.28 -0.73
CA CYS A 32 -12.13 -4.03 -0.60
C CYS A 32 -12.48 -4.84 -1.87
N LYS A 33 -11.69 -4.72 -2.96
CA LYS A 33 -11.94 -5.40 -4.23
C LYS A 33 -10.83 -6.38 -4.56
N GLY A 34 -11.12 -7.68 -4.43
CA GLY A 34 -10.24 -8.74 -4.92
C GLY A 34 -8.91 -8.89 -4.17
N GLN A 35 -8.71 -8.18 -3.05
CA GLN A 35 -7.48 -8.18 -2.24
C GLN A 35 -7.65 -8.87 -0.88
N GLY A 36 -8.72 -9.64 -0.71
CA GLY A 36 -8.98 -10.45 0.50
C GLY A 36 -9.59 -9.69 1.67
N LEU A 37 -9.92 -8.41 1.50
CA LEU A 37 -10.71 -7.63 2.46
C LEU A 37 -12.14 -7.49 1.93
N ASP A 38 -13.10 -8.07 2.63
CA ASP A 38 -14.52 -7.86 2.36
C ASP A 38 -15.06 -6.81 3.33
N CYS A 39 -15.30 -5.61 2.82
CA CYS A 39 -15.78 -4.49 3.61
C CYS A 39 -17.30 -4.59 3.87
N PRO A 40 -17.79 -4.18 5.06
CA PRO A 40 -17.07 -3.45 6.10
C PRO A 40 -16.19 -4.32 6.99
N LEU A 41 -14.99 -3.81 7.33
CA LEU A 41 -14.09 -4.45 8.28
C LEU A 41 -14.52 -4.13 9.71
N LEU A 42 -14.56 -5.17 10.54
CA LEU A 42 -15.02 -5.11 11.93
C LEU A 42 -13.83 -5.04 12.88
N ALA A 43 -13.94 -4.19 13.89
CA ALA A 43 -12.94 -4.07 14.94
C ALA A 43 -12.71 -5.42 15.66
N GLY A 44 -11.45 -5.73 15.97
CA GLY A 44 -11.06 -6.95 16.68
C GLY A 44 -11.01 -8.23 15.82
N LYS A 45 -11.36 -8.17 14.53
CA LYS A 45 -11.15 -9.28 13.59
C LYS A 45 -9.79 -9.19 12.90
N THR A 46 -9.22 -10.36 12.63
CA THR A 46 -8.00 -10.47 11.82
C THR A 46 -8.39 -10.73 10.37
N TYR A 47 -7.75 -10.02 9.45
CA TYR A 47 -7.98 -10.14 8.02
C TYR A 47 -6.66 -10.45 7.30
N THR A 48 -6.77 -11.14 6.16
CA THR A 48 -5.61 -11.44 5.29
C THR A 48 -5.71 -10.58 4.04
N PHE A 49 -4.82 -9.60 3.95
CA PHE A 49 -4.71 -8.73 2.79
C PHE A 49 -3.68 -9.27 1.80
N LYS A 50 -4.05 -9.36 0.52
CA LYS A 50 -3.17 -9.77 -0.57
C LYS A 50 -3.16 -8.69 -1.64
N THR A 51 -1.97 -8.31 -2.06
CA THR A 51 -1.80 -7.22 -3.03
C THR A 51 -0.63 -7.50 -3.95
N HIS A 52 -0.67 -6.87 -5.12
CA HIS A 52 0.34 -6.98 -6.16
C HIS A 52 0.91 -5.60 -6.45
N LEU A 53 2.23 -5.49 -6.40
CA LEU A 53 2.95 -4.27 -6.77
C LEU A 53 3.74 -4.54 -8.05
N PRO A 54 3.32 -4.01 -9.21
CA PRO A 54 4.04 -4.25 -10.47
C PRO A 54 5.40 -3.53 -10.48
N ILE A 55 6.46 -4.28 -10.74
CA ILE A 55 7.80 -3.72 -11.00
C ILE A 55 7.91 -3.50 -12.51
N LYS A 56 7.92 -2.24 -12.95
CA LYS A 56 8.02 -1.88 -14.38
C LYS A 56 9.48 -1.89 -14.82
N SER A 57 9.76 -2.34 -16.04
CA SER A 57 11.11 -2.37 -16.63
C SER A 57 11.76 -0.99 -16.77
N MET A 58 10.96 0.09 -16.73
CA MET A 58 11.47 1.48 -16.71
C MET A 58 12.13 1.87 -15.39
N TYR A 59 11.90 1.11 -14.31
CA TYR A 59 12.42 1.46 -13.00
C TYR A 59 13.93 1.21 -12.92
N PRO A 60 14.72 2.20 -12.46
CA PRO A 60 16.16 2.04 -12.35
C PRO A 60 16.50 1.03 -11.27
N ALA A 61 17.64 0.34 -11.44
CA ALA A 61 18.20 -0.50 -10.39
C ALA A 61 18.66 0.37 -9.21
N ILE A 62 17.91 0.35 -8.11
CA ILE A 62 18.12 1.24 -6.97
C ILE A 62 17.62 0.61 -5.66
N GLN A 63 18.16 1.07 -4.53
CA GLN A 63 17.59 0.79 -3.22
C GLN A 63 16.42 1.72 -2.95
N VAL A 64 15.30 1.17 -2.48
CA VAL A 64 14.08 1.92 -2.18
C VAL A 64 13.45 1.36 -0.92
N VAL A 65 12.94 2.23 -0.05
CA VAL A 65 12.08 1.79 1.05
C VAL A 65 10.64 1.97 0.61
N VAL A 66 9.94 0.87 0.37
CA VAL A 66 8.52 0.87 0.03
C VAL A 66 7.73 1.15 1.30
N LYS A 67 6.92 2.21 1.30
CA LYS A 67 5.97 2.57 2.33
C LYS A 67 4.58 2.23 1.81
N TRP A 68 3.87 1.39 2.55
CA TRP A 68 2.53 0.94 2.20
C TRP A 68 1.55 1.43 3.26
N GLU A 69 0.45 2.02 2.81
CA GLU A 69 -0.57 2.63 3.66
C GLU A 69 -1.96 2.13 3.24
N LEU A 70 -2.81 1.88 4.23
CA LEU A 70 -4.23 1.64 4.02
C LEU A 70 -5.03 2.76 4.69
N HIS A 71 -5.85 3.43 3.90
CA HIS A 71 -6.67 4.57 4.30
C HIS A 71 -8.13 4.12 4.40
N ASP A 72 -8.84 4.57 5.43
CA ASP A 72 -10.28 4.32 5.57
C ASP A 72 -11.14 5.32 4.78
N GLN A 73 -12.46 5.25 4.97
CA GLN A 73 -13.43 6.17 4.37
C GLN A 73 -13.22 7.66 4.72
N ASP A 74 -12.52 7.98 5.81
CA ASP A 74 -12.20 9.35 6.22
C ASP A 74 -10.77 9.77 5.81
N ASP A 75 -10.11 8.99 4.95
CA ASP A 75 -8.70 9.13 4.59
C ASP A 75 -7.74 8.99 5.79
N LYS A 76 -8.17 8.34 6.87
CA LYS A 76 -7.31 8.06 8.03
C LYS A 76 -6.50 6.81 7.78
N VAL A 77 -5.22 6.88 8.12
CA VAL A 77 -4.31 5.72 8.04
C VAL A 77 -4.70 4.67 9.07
N VAL A 78 -5.23 3.56 8.60
CA VAL A 78 -5.58 2.38 9.41
C VAL A 78 -4.33 1.60 9.78
N TYR A 79 -3.44 1.39 8.80
CA TYR A 79 -2.12 0.85 9.04
C TYR A 79 -1.11 1.44 8.05
N CYS A 80 0.16 1.46 8.48
CA CYS A 80 1.29 1.86 7.66
C CYS A 80 2.47 0.94 7.99
N TRP A 81 3.05 0.32 6.96
CA TRP A 81 4.27 -0.48 7.10
C TRP A 81 5.31 -0.11 6.05
N GLN A 82 6.58 -0.43 6.34
CA GLN A 82 7.69 -0.14 5.46
C GLN A 82 8.55 -1.38 5.24
N ILE A 83 8.95 -1.61 3.98
CA ILE A 83 9.83 -2.72 3.60
C ILE A 83 11.00 -2.16 2.79
N PRO A 84 12.25 -2.40 3.20
CA PRO A 84 13.41 -2.11 2.37
C PRO A 84 13.47 -3.09 1.19
N ALA A 85 13.67 -2.57 -0.02
CA ALA A 85 13.76 -3.35 -1.25
C ALA A 85 14.92 -2.85 -2.14
N ARG A 86 15.33 -3.69 -3.07
CA ARG A 86 16.29 -3.34 -4.12
C ARG A 86 15.71 -3.75 -5.47
N ILE A 87 15.52 -2.78 -6.36
CA ILE A 87 15.16 -3.04 -7.75
C ILE A 87 16.44 -3.45 -8.48
N VAL A 88 16.38 -4.55 -9.23
CA VAL A 88 17.46 -5.11 -10.03
C VAL A 88 16.94 -5.38 -11.45
N ASN A 89 17.84 -5.37 -12.43
CA ASN A 89 17.55 -5.73 -13.83
C ASN A 89 17.92 -7.19 -14.09
#